data_AF-A0A952NXH9-F1
#
_entry.id   AF-A0A952NXH9-F1
#
_cell.length_a   1.000
_cell.length_b   1.000
_cell.length_c   1.000
_cell.angle_alpha   90.00
_cell.angle_beta   90.00
_cell.angle_gamma   90.00
#
_symmetry.space_group_name_H-M   'P 1'
#
loop_
_entity.id
_entity.type
_entity.pdbx_description
1 polymer ?
#
loop_
_entity_poly.entity_id
_entity_poly.type
_entity_poly.pdbx_seq_one_letter_code
_entity_poly.pdbx_strand_id
1 'polypeptide(L)'
;MRQYFIAAAMLVVMMAFQNCGKAGDTAFTAGDLSSSAPMKKIRADQFSSLVMTDASTAQFLEVNLNSGHINGYDDRGIATGARYCLGERDRLQLDELIKGAEVCEPVVQPEGENCMMVYQYPYASLKSGGQEVRLGEKHHGCQVPVDLCGERAAQLKSLVQSLINRMDGLTCE
;
A
#
# COMPACT_ATOMS: atom_id res chain seq x y z
N MET A 1 -60.67 11.12 -12.58
CA MET A 1 -60.18 9.73 -12.75
C MET A 1 -58.96 9.69 -13.70
N ARG A 2 -57.81 10.25 -13.31
CA ARG A 2 -56.63 10.32 -14.20
C ARG A 2 -55.30 10.45 -13.44
N GLN A 3 -55.18 9.80 -12.29
CA GLN A 3 -53.98 9.91 -11.43
C GLN A 3 -53.47 8.56 -10.89
N TYR A 4 -54.06 7.42 -11.24
CA TYR A 4 -53.67 6.10 -10.69
C TYR A 4 -52.85 5.21 -11.64
N PHE A 5 -52.41 5.71 -12.80
CA PHE A 5 -51.75 4.87 -13.82
C PHE A 5 -50.22 4.96 -13.90
N ILE A 6 -49.56 5.84 -13.12
CA ILE A 6 -48.10 6.05 -13.24
C ILE A 6 -47.30 5.27 -12.17
N ALA A 7 -47.95 4.77 -11.12
CA ALA A 7 -47.25 4.09 -10.02
C ALA A 7 -46.86 2.62 -10.30
N ALA A 8 -47.33 2.01 -11.39
CA ALA A 8 -47.09 0.59 -11.65
C ALA A 8 -45.83 0.28 -12.49
N ALA A 9 -45.22 1.29 -13.13
CA ALA A 9 -44.08 1.07 -14.02
C ALA A 9 -42.70 1.11 -13.33
N MET A 10 -42.60 1.64 -12.11
CA MET A 10 -41.33 1.72 -11.37
C MET A 10 -40.99 0.48 -10.52
N LEU A 11 -41.92 -0.47 -10.35
CA LEU A 11 -41.68 -1.64 -9.49
C LEU A 11 -41.03 -2.84 -10.24
N VAL A 12 -40.97 -2.81 -11.57
CA VAL A 12 -40.52 -3.97 -12.38
C VAL A 12 -39.01 -3.94 -12.68
N VAL A 13 -38.34 -2.80 -12.50
CA VAL A 13 -36.90 -2.69 -12.83
C VAL A 13 -35.98 -3.19 -11.70
N MET A 14 -36.49 -3.42 -10.48
CA MET A 14 -35.64 -3.85 -9.35
C MET A 14 -35.42 -5.37 -9.24
N MET A 15 -35.98 -6.22 -10.13
CA MET A 15 -35.82 -7.68 -10.04
C MET A 15 -34.76 -8.28 -11.00
N ALA A 16 -34.04 -7.47 -11.78
CA ALA A 16 -33.10 -7.98 -12.80
C ALA A 16 -31.63 -8.15 -12.36
N PHE A 17 -31.29 -7.98 -11.08
CA PHE A 17 -29.89 -8.10 -10.59
C PHE A 17 -29.70 -9.16 -9.48
N GLN A 18 -30.48 -10.23 -9.46
CA GLN A 18 -30.29 -11.33 -8.50
C GLN A 18 -29.77 -12.64 -9.11
N ASN A 19 -29.23 -12.62 -10.34
CA ASN A 19 -28.76 -13.86 -11.00
C ASN A 19 -27.33 -13.82 -11.53
N CYS A 20 -26.41 -13.26 -10.74
CA CYS A 20 -24.98 -13.54 -10.86
C CYS A 20 -24.50 -14.14 -9.53
N GLY A 21 -24.60 -15.46 -9.38
CA GLY A 21 -24.16 -16.09 -8.14
C GLY A 21 -24.45 -17.59 -7.97
N LYS A 22 -24.76 -18.35 -9.02
CA LYS A 22 -24.47 -19.79 -8.99
C LYS A 22 -23.08 -19.99 -9.58
N ALA A 23 -22.08 -19.62 -8.80
CA ALA A 23 -20.76 -20.22 -8.91
C ALA A 23 -20.97 -21.72 -8.65
N GLY A 24 -20.81 -22.53 -9.70
CA GLY A 24 -20.68 -23.96 -9.51
C GLY A 24 -19.53 -24.21 -8.56
N ASP A 25 -19.71 -25.19 -7.68
CA ASP A 25 -18.70 -25.79 -6.82
C ASP A 25 -17.58 -26.44 -7.65
N THR A 26 -16.84 -25.65 -8.41
CA THR A 26 -15.41 -25.92 -8.56
C THR A 26 -14.81 -25.52 -7.22
N ALA A 27 -14.83 -26.48 -6.30
CA ALA A 27 -13.87 -26.52 -5.22
C ALA A 27 -12.49 -26.42 -5.87
N PHE A 28 -11.98 -25.20 -5.99
CA PHE A 28 -10.56 -24.98 -5.85
C PHE A 28 -10.25 -25.52 -4.47
N THR A 29 -9.83 -26.79 -4.42
CA THR A 29 -8.89 -27.22 -3.40
C THR A 29 -7.84 -26.12 -3.37
N ALA A 30 -7.89 -25.30 -2.33
CA ALA A 30 -6.75 -24.56 -1.85
C ALA A 30 -5.70 -25.62 -1.55
N GLY A 31 -5.06 -26.11 -2.62
CA GLY A 31 -3.83 -26.85 -2.54
C GLY A 31 -2.93 -25.96 -1.72
N ASP A 32 -2.41 -26.57 -0.68
CA ASP A 32 -1.48 -26.02 0.27
C ASP A 32 -0.31 -25.37 -0.50
N LEU A 33 -0.49 -24.12 -0.92
CA LEU A 33 0.49 -23.25 -1.58
C LEU A 33 1.46 -22.70 -0.53
N SER A 34 1.74 -23.51 0.50
CA SER A 34 2.78 -23.29 1.49
C SER A 34 4.15 -23.73 0.97
N SER A 35 4.38 -23.73 -0.34
CA SER A 35 5.72 -23.49 -0.89
C SER A 35 5.83 -22.00 -1.18
N SER A 36 5.97 -21.19 -0.14
CA SER A 36 6.30 -19.77 -0.30
C SER A 36 7.47 -19.69 -1.28
N ALA A 37 7.27 -19.03 -2.42
CA ALA A 37 8.34 -18.83 -3.40
C ALA A 37 9.59 -18.33 -2.67
N PRO A 38 10.80 -18.79 -3.03
CA PRO A 38 12.01 -18.35 -2.35
C PRO A 38 12.08 -16.82 -2.35
N MET A 39 12.15 -16.24 -1.15
CA MET A 39 12.26 -14.80 -0.95
C MET A 39 13.70 -14.45 -0.57
N LYS A 40 14.28 -13.47 -1.27
CA LYS A 40 15.48 -12.79 -0.84
C LYS A 40 15.09 -11.82 0.28
N LYS A 41 15.79 -11.93 1.40
CA LYS A 41 15.58 -11.08 2.58
C LYS A 41 16.66 -10.01 2.64
N ILE A 42 16.23 -8.78 2.85
CA ILE A 42 17.10 -7.62 2.98
C ILE A 42 16.72 -6.93 4.27
N ARG A 43 17.66 -6.62 5.16
CA ARG A 43 17.30 -5.92 6.41
C ARG A 43 16.80 -4.51 6.10
N ALA A 44 15.72 -4.10 6.74
CA ALA A 44 15.17 -2.75 6.52
C ALA A 44 15.98 -1.66 7.26
N ASP A 45 16.81 -2.04 8.23
CA ASP A 45 17.66 -1.13 9.01
C ASP A 45 18.79 -0.45 8.21
N GLN A 46 19.11 -0.94 7.01
CA GLN A 46 20.10 -0.32 6.13
C GLN A 46 19.57 0.91 5.37
N PHE A 47 18.26 1.14 5.40
CA PHE A 47 17.63 2.28 4.74
C PHE A 47 17.64 3.50 5.65
N SER A 48 17.85 4.70 5.09
CA SER A 48 17.98 5.95 5.85
C SER A 48 16.76 6.85 5.75
N SER A 49 15.92 6.64 4.74
CA SER A 49 14.66 7.37 4.57
C SER A 49 13.49 6.48 4.16
N LEU A 50 12.29 6.90 4.56
CA LEU A 50 11.01 6.35 4.17
C LEU A 50 10.24 7.42 3.40
N VAL A 51 9.89 7.14 2.16
CA VAL A 51 9.04 8.00 1.33
C VAL A 51 7.61 7.49 1.41
N MET A 52 6.68 8.32 1.83
CA MET A 52 5.25 8.03 1.87
C MET A 52 4.56 8.78 0.73
N THR A 53 3.60 8.15 0.07
CA THR A 53 2.82 8.80 -1.00
C THR A 53 1.42 9.12 -0.48
N ASP A 54 1.06 10.40 -0.51
CA ASP A 54 -0.32 10.83 -0.29
C ASP A 54 -1.07 10.81 -1.63
N ALA A 55 -1.89 9.78 -1.80
CA ALA A 55 -2.68 9.60 -3.02
C ALA A 55 -3.73 10.71 -3.23
N SER A 56 -4.11 11.45 -2.18
CA SER A 56 -5.14 12.49 -2.27
C SER A 56 -4.59 13.81 -2.81
N THR A 57 -3.34 14.13 -2.47
CA THR A 57 -2.67 15.38 -2.87
C THR A 57 -1.60 15.18 -3.95
N ALA A 58 -1.29 13.93 -4.29
CA ALA A 58 -0.17 13.55 -5.16
C ALA A 58 1.20 14.06 -4.65
N GLN A 59 1.32 14.28 -3.34
CA GLN A 59 2.56 14.70 -2.70
C GLN A 59 3.34 13.50 -2.16
N PHE A 60 4.67 13.66 -2.11
CA PHE A 60 5.57 12.70 -1.48
C PHE A 60 6.16 13.28 -0.21
N LEU A 61 6.22 12.47 0.84
CA LEU A 61 6.76 12.85 2.14
C LEU A 61 7.96 11.97 2.43
N GLU A 62 9.16 12.55 2.41
CA GLU A 62 10.37 11.82 2.77
C GLU A 62 10.69 12.03 4.25
N VAL A 63 10.55 10.96 5.02
CA VAL A 63 10.92 10.88 6.43
C VAL A 63 12.36 10.40 6.54
N ASN A 64 13.23 11.17 7.17
CA ASN A 64 14.55 10.71 7.58
C ASN A 64 14.39 9.81 8.82
N LEU A 65 14.79 8.54 8.70
CA LEU A 65 14.56 7.54 9.77
C LEU A 65 15.43 7.79 11.01
N ASN A 66 16.55 8.49 10.87
CA ASN A 66 17.44 8.80 11.99
C ASN A 66 16.95 10.01 12.80
N SER A 67 16.50 11.07 12.13
CA SER A 67 16.11 12.32 12.78
C SER A 67 14.61 12.49 12.99
N GLY A 68 13.78 11.78 12.22
CA GLY A 68 12.33 11.99 12.19
C GLY A 68 11.89 13.25 11.44
N HIS A 69 12.82 13.96 10.79
CA HIS A 69 12.46 15.10 9.92
C HIS A 69 11.74 14.61 8.66
N ILE A 70 10.72 15.35 8.24
CA ILE A 70 9.92 15.06 7.06
C ILE A 70 10.05 16.24 6.09
N ASN A 71 10.44 15.93 4.86
CA ASN A 71 10.47 16.89 3.75
C ASN A 71 9.32 16.58 2.79
N GLY A 72 8.53 17.59 2.43
CA GLY A 72 7.48 17.47 1.42
C GLY A 72 7.97 17.75 0.00
N TYR A 73 7.56 16.93 -0.95
CA TYR A 73 7.83 17.07 -2.38
C TYR A 73 6.53 17.08 -3.18
N ASP A 74 6.49 17.86 -4.26
CA ASP A 74 5.39 17.83 -5.22
C ASP A 74 5.43 16.57 -6.10
N ASP A 75 4.43 16.42 -6.96
CA ASP A 75 4.29 15.32 -7.91
C ASP A 75 5.45 15.21 -8.92
N ARG A 76 6.25 16.27 -9.08
CA ARG A 76 7.44 16.34 -9.93
C ARG A 76 8.73 16.03 -9.16
N GLY A 77 8.64 15.73 -7.87
CA GLY A 77 9.79 15.49 -7.00
C GLY A 77 10.54 16.78 -6.63
N ILE A 78 9.92 17.95 -6.77
CA ILE A 78 10.49 19.23 -6.37
C ILE A 78 10.14 19.48 -4.90
N ALA A 79 11.15 19.82 -4.10
CA ALA A 79 10.94 20.16 -2.70
C ALA A 79 9.98 21.35 -2.57
N THR A 80 8.90 21.16 -1.81
CA THR A 80 7.88 22.20 -1.55
C THR A 80 8.37 23.25 -0.55
N GLY A 81 9.44 22.95 0.20
CA GLY A 81 9.90 23.73 1.33
C GLY A 81 9.12 23.45 2.63
N ALA A 82 8.04 22.66 2.58
CA ALA A 82 7.34 22.21 3.77
C ALA A 82 8.23 21.28 4.59
N ARG A 83 8.33 21.57 5.90
CA ARG A 83 9.13 20.82 6.87
C ARG A 83 8.24 20.42 8.02
N TYR A 84 8.21 19.13 8.31
CA TYR A 84 7.49 18.56 9.43
C TYR A 84 8.45 17.73 10.28
N CYS A 85 8.04 17.43 11.51
CA CYS A 85 8.79 16.55 12.41
C CYS A 85 7.87 15.48 12.97
N LEU A 86 8.34 14.24 12.98
CA LEU A 86 7.66 13.18 13.71
C LEU A 86 7.74 13.48 15.21
N GLY A 87 6.59 13.40 15.88
CA GLY A 87 6.55 13.39 17.34
C GLY A 87 7.31 12.18 17.89
N GLU A 88 7.83 12.28 19.12
CA GLU A 88 8.69 11.26 19.72
C GLU A 88 8.07 9.86 19.67
N ARG A 89 6.78 9.74 20.03
CA ARG A 89 6.03 8.48 19.99
C ARG A 89 6.02 7.84 18.59
N ASP A 90 5.74 8.64 17.57
CA ASP A 90 5.63 8.14 16.19
C ASP A 90 7.01 7.78 15.62
N ARG A 91 8.04 8.55 15.98
CA ARG A 91 9.44 8.26 15.65
C ARG A 91 9.89 6.94 16.27
N LEU A 92 9.59 6.71 17.55
CA LEU A 92 9.94 5.45 18.24
C LEU A 92 9.19 4.27 17.64
N GLN A 93 7.89 4.43 17.35
CA GLN A 93 7.10 3.38 16.71
C GLN A 93 7.64 3.03 15.32
N LEU A 94 8.00 4.04 14.52
CA LEU A 94 8.59 3.83 13.20
C LEU A 94 9.97 3.15 13.31
N ASP A 95 10.81 3.61 14.23
CA ASP A 95 12.14 3.04 14.48
C ASP A 95 12.07 1.56 14.87
N GLU A 96 11.16 1.20 15.77
CA GLU A 96 10.92 -0.19 16.19
C GLU A 96 10.45 -1.05 15.02
N LEU A 97 9.54 -0.54 14.18
CA LEU A 97 9.04 -1.24 13.01
C LEU A 97 10.16 -1.51 12.00
N ILE A 98 10.98 -0.51 11.69
CA ILE A 98 12.00 -0.63 10.65
C ILE A 98 13.22 -1.43 11.11
N LYS A 99 13.74 -1.21 12.32
CA LYS A 99 14.94 -1.91 12.82
C LYS A 99 14.76 -3.42 12.94
N GLY A 100 13.54 -3.87 13.25
CA GLY A 100 13.21 -5.29 13.38
C GLY A 100 12.66 -5.93 12.11
N ALA A 101 12.56 -5.19 11.00
CA ALA A 101 11.94 -5.68 9.77
C ALA A 101 12.97 -6.15 8.74
N GLU A 102 12.50 -7.08 7.91
CA GLU A 102 13.16 -7.50 6.69
C GLU A 102 12.24 -7.16 5.51
N VAL A 103 12.81 -6.73 4.40
CA VAL A 103 12.16 -6.66 3.10
C VAL A 103 12.25 -8.04 2.47
N CYS A 104 11.11 -8.57 2.02
CA CYS A 104 10.95 -9.81 1.29
C CYS A 104 10.81 -9.49 -0.21
N GLU A 105 11.81 -9.86 -1.00
CA GLU A 105 11.85 -9.72 -2.46
C GLU A 105 11.73 -11.12 -3.11
N PRO A 106 10.73 -11.38 -3.98
CA PRO A 106 10.61 -12.68 -4.63
C PRO A 106 11.78 -12.94 -5.59
N VAL A 107 12.42 -14.10 -5.46
CA VAL A 107 13.57 -14.49 -6.32
C VAL A 107 13.10 -14.93 -7.71
N VAL A 108 11.89 -15.50 -7.79
CA VAL A 108 11.31 -16.03 -9.03
C VAL A 108 9.92 -15.45 -9.21
N GLN A 109 9.64 -14.90 -10.38
CA GLN A 109 8.29 -14.52 -10.76
C GLN A 109 7.57 -15.74 -11.34
N PRO A 110 6.27 -15.94 -11.05
CA PRO A 110 5.51 -17.01 -11.66
C PRO A 110 5.44 -16.79 -13.18
N GLU A 111 6.09 -17.67 -13.94
CA GLU A 111 5.99 -17.70 -15.40
C GLU A 111 4.80 -18.58 -15.82
N GLY A 112 4.11 -18.19 -16.91
CA GLY A 112 3.11 -19.05 -17.58
C GLY A 112 1.66 -18.90 -17.11
N GLU A 113 1.37 -17.97 -16.19
CA GLU A 113 0.00 -17.66 -15.79
C GLU A 113 -0.59 -16.53 -16.66
N ASN A 114 -1.86 -16.67 -17.08
CA ASN A 114 -2.59 -15.60 -17.76
C ASN A 114 -2.98 -14.50 -16.76
N CYS A 115 -2.02 -13.63 -16.44
CA CYS A 115 -2.20 -12.56 -15.48
C CYS A 115 -2.83 -11.32 -16.12
N MET A 116 -3.82 -10.73 -15.46
CA MET A 116 -4.31 -9.40 -15.84
C MET A 116 -3.26 -8.33 -15.55
N MET A 117 -3.17 -7.34 -16.44
CA MET A 117 -2.36 -6.13 -16.23
C MET A 117 -3.05 -5.26 -15.18
N VAL A 118 -2.62 -5.38 -13.92
CA VAL A 118 -3.10 -4.59 -12.79
C VAL A 118 -1.89 -3.91 -12.17
N TYR A 119 -1.82 -2.59 -12.32
CA TYR A 119 -0.79 -1.78 -11.67
C TYR A 119 -1.27 -1.34 -10.29
N GLN A 120 -0.46 -1.61 -9.27
CA GLN A 120 -0.64 -1.12 -7.89
C GLN A 120 0.58 -0.27 -7.53
N TYR A 121 0.34 1.01 -7.28
CA TYR A 121 1.39 1.93 -6.83
C TYR A 121 1.90 1.53 -5.42
N PRO A 122 3.19 1.69 -5.11
CA PRO A 122 3.70 1.41 -3.76
C PRO A 122 3.01 2.30 -2.72
N TYR A 123 2.80 1.77 -1.51
CA TYR A 123 2.29 2.59 -0.41
C TYR A 123 3.40 3.38 0.29
N ALA A 124 4.65 2.92 0.16
CA ALA A 124 5.83 3.62 0.63
C ALA A 124 7.09 3.14 -0.12
N SER A 125 8.17 3.92 -0.08
CA SER A 125 9.49 3.50 -0.54
C SER A 125 10.54 3.62 0.57
N LEU A 126 11.45 2.66 0.67
CA LEU A 126 12.66 2.76 1.51
C LEU A 126 13.85 3.20 0.67
N LYS A 127 14.63 4.18 1.11
CA LYS A 127 15.75 4.76 0.38
C LYS A 127 17.04 4.83 1.21
N SER A 128 18.17 4.53 0.57
CA SER A 128 19.51 4.77 1.12
C SER A 128 20.57 4.67 0.02
N GLY A 129 21.50 5.63 -0.05
CA GLY A 129 22.68 5.54 -0.90
C GLY A 129 22.42 5.24 -2.38
N GLY A 130 21.32 5.72 -2.95
CA GLY A 130 20.91 5.47 -4.33
C GLY A 130 20.14 4.16 -4.56
N GLN A 131 19.96 3.34 -3.52
CA GLN A 131 19.02 2.22 -3.53
C GLN A 131 17.63 2.70 -3.13
N GLU A 132 16.61 2.20 -3.83
CA GLU A 132 15.21 2.40 -3.51
C GLU A 132 14.46 1.07 -3.60
N VAL A 133 13.63 0.79 -2.59
CA VAL A 133 12.69 -0.33 -2.59
C VAL A 133 11.27 0.21 -2.49
N ARG A 134 10.43 -0.12 -3.48
CA ARG A 134 9.04 0.35 -3.60
C ARG A 134 8.09 -0.70 -2.98
N LEU A 135 7.69 -0.48 -1.73
CA LEU A 135 6.95 -1.44 -0.93
C LEU A 135 5.50 -1.57 -1.42
N GLY A 136 5.07 -2.81 -1.65
CA GLY A 136 3.72 -3.16 -2.07
C GLY A 136 3.42 -2.84 -3.54
N GLU A 137 4.44 -2.48 -4.36
CA GLU A 137 4.24 -2.23 -5.79
C GLU A 137 3.95 -3.54 -6.56
N LYS A 138 2.99 -3.47 -7.49
CA LYS A 138 2.70 -4.54 -8.47
C LYS A 138 2.51 -3.96 -9.86
N HIS A 139 2.95 -4.70 -10.86
CA HIS A 139 2.76 -4.40 -12.29
C HIS A 139 1.77 -5.34 -12.97
N HIS A 140 1.49 -6.51 -12.37
CA HIS A 140 0.51 -7.46 -12.87
C HIS A 140 -0.13 -8.27 -11.73
N GLY A 141 -1.29 -8.88 -12.02
CA GLY A 141 -2.14 -9.55 -11.01
C GLY A 141 -1.48 -10.71 -10.27
N CYS A 142 -0.59 -11.47 -10.92
CA CYS A 142 0.12 -12.59 -10.30
C CYS A 142 1.46 -12.19 -9.64
N GLN A 143 1.83 -10.91 -9.69
CA GLN A 143 3.07 -10.46 -9.07
C GLN A 143 2.93 -10.52 -7.54
N VAL A 144 3.84 -11.25 -6.90
CA VAL A 144 4.07 -11.07 -5.46
C VAL A 144 4.88 -9.77 -5.29
N PRO A 145 4.39 -8.79 -4.54
CA PRO A 145 5.07 -7.50 -4.43
C PRO A 145 6.30 -7.64 -3.54
N VAL A 146 7.28 -6.77 -3.76
CA VAL A 146 8.34 -6.54 -2.76
C VAL A 146 7.72 -5.78 -1.60
N ASP A 147 7.86 -6.28 -0.37
CA ASP A 147 7.27 -5.65 0.81
C ASP A 147 8.03 -6.03 2.09
N LEU A 148 7.63 -5.52 3.25
CA LEU A 148 8.11 -6.05 4.53
C LEU A 148 7.60 -7.47 4.77
N CYS A 149 8.41 -8.30 5.40
CA CYS A 149 8.06 -9.67 5.73
C CYS A 149 7.02 -9.72 6.87
N GLY A 150 5.98 -10.54 6.71
CA GLY A 150 4.99 -10.85 7.74
C GLY A 150 4.13 -9.67 8.18
N GLU A 151 3.75 -9.64 9.46
CA GLU A 151 2.85 -8.62 10.04
C GLU A 151 3.40 -7.19 9.99
N ARG A 152 4.73 -7.03 9.80
CA ARG A 152 5.38 -5.72 9.73
C ARG A 152 4.88 -4.89 8.55
N ALA A 153 4.50 -5.52 7.43
CA ALA A 153 3.92 -4.81 6.27
C ALA A 153 2.58 -4.14 6.64
N ALA A 154 1.69 -4.87 7.30
CA ALA A 154 0.39 -4.33 7.74
C ALA A 154 0.57 -3.21 8.78
N GLN A 155 1.48 -3.39 9.73
CA GLN A 155 1.80 -2.40 10.74
C GLN A 155 2.37 -1.11 10.13
N LEU A 156 3.34 -1.22 9.21
CA LEU A 156 3.91 -0.06 8.52
C LEU A 156 2.84 0.66 7.69
N LYS A 157 2.05 -0.08 6.90
CA LYS A 157 0.97 0.50 6.09
C LYS A 157 -0.03 1.29 6.94
N SER A 158 -0.41 0.74 8.10
CA SER A 158 -1.30 1.43 9.05
C SER A 158 -0.65 2.70 9.62
N LEU A 159 0.64 2.65 9.98
CA LEU A 159 1.36 3.81 10.50
C LEU A 159 1.49 4.90 9.44
N VAL A 160 1.89 4.55 8.21
CA VAL A 160 1.99 5.47 7.07
C VAL A 160 0.67 6.18 6.82
N GLN A 161 -0.43 5.42 6.75
CA GLN A 161 -1.76 6.02 6.56
C GLN A 161 -2.13 6.97 7.71
N SER A 162 -1.83 6.58 8.95
CA SER A 162 -2.09 7.43 10.11
C SER A 162 -1.27 8.72 10.09
N LEU A 163 -0.01 8.67 9.64
CA LEU A 163 0.87 9.83 9.53
C LEU A 163 0.39 10.80 8.45
N ILE A 164 0.04 10.30 7.26
CA ILE A 164 -0.52 11.10 6.16
C ILE A 164 -1.77 11.84 6.63
N ASN A 165 -2.69 11.14 7.30
CA ASN A 165 -3.97 11.72 7.75
C ASN A 165 -3.84 12.82 8.81
N ARG A 166 -2.68 12.97 9.47
CA ARG A 166 -2.46 13.95 10.54
C ARG A 166 -1.27 14.86 10.29
N MET A 167 -0.80 14.92 9.05
CA MET A 167 0.39 15.66 8.65
C MET A 167 0.30 17.15 9.00
N ASP A 168 -0.86 17.78 8.84
CA ASP A 168 -1.07 19.20 9.15
C ASP A 168 -0.78 19.56 10.62
N GLY A 169 -0.80 18.59 11.53
CA GLY A 169 -0.48 18.77 12.94
C GLY A 169 0.98 18.51 13.32
N LEU A 170 1.84 18.12 12.37
CA LEU A 170 3.23 17.76 12.64
C LEU A 170 4.16 18.98 12.52
N THR A 171 4.32 19.74 13.59
CA THR A 171 5.26 20.87 13.63
C THR A 171 6.61 20.47 14.21
N CYS A 172 7.69 21.06 13.69
CA CYS A 172 8.99 21.03 14.35
C CYS A 172 9.00 22.12 15.43
N GLU A 173 8.99 21.72 16.70
CA GLU A 173 9.24 22.63 17.83
C GLU A 173 10.74 22.94 17.99
#